data_AF-A0A933KEQ3-F1
#
_entry.id   AF-A0A933KEQ3-F1
#
_cell.length_a   1.000
_cell.length_b   1.000
_cell.length_c   1.000
_cell.angle_alpha   90.00
_cell.angle_beta   90.00
_cell.angle_gamma   90.00
#
_symmetry.space_group_name_H-M   'P 1'
#
loop_
_entity.id
_entity.type
_entity.pdbx_description
1 polymer ?
#
loop_
_entity_poly.entity_id
_entity_poly.type
_entity_poly.pdbx_seq_one_letter_code
_entity_poly.pdbx_strand_id
1 'polypeptide(L)'
;MSFKTTIPVLFFLALAAPILAADAAEKKPEGWVFNGSVRARAEAWDWFDTAAPGAGKEDDYTFFGSIVRLSGTKTGPRHDWTLEAAIPTLLGLPEDAVAPGAQGQLGQGGSYRAANGGQNLSVLLKQAHVTMKGREGRKMKVGRFEFVDGLECLTGDATLDWLKKERIGHRLIGTFGFTHVGRSFDGAQFSIDRPDTLFTVVGARPTQGVFDLDANEPIDDVNLQYTSLTFRDSDKLQDGRIFAMRYSDERALLKSDNRPLAARTIDRTPVEIYTFGGDWMRKAGDFDLLAWGVFQTGDWGSLEHEAWAFDAEVGHHFGGKHDPWLRAGYTASSGDTSAADGRHETFFQVLPTPRIYARFPFYNMMNTQDLYAQLLFKPSKKTGARIEYHVLDLAESADLWYLGGGAFQRETFGYAGRPSGGSTELANVLDAALDFKWDADTNLTLYAARAFGGNTVTAIYPAGDDASYFYAEVTRKF
;
A
#
# COMPACT_ATOMS: atom_id res chain seq x y z
N MET A 1 7.53 -0.22 33.87
CA MET A 1 6.77 -0.24 32.61
C MET A 1 5.30 -0.39 32.96
N SER A 2 4.58 0.73 33.08
CA SER A 2 3.16 0.74 33.43
C SER A 2 2.36 0.65 32.13
N PHE A 3 1.86 -0.52 31.78
CA PHE A 3 0.78 -0.63 30.77
C PHE A 3 -0.42 0.14 31.31
N LYS A 4 -0.60 1.38 30.86
CA LYS A 4 -1.77 2.21 31.17
C LYS A 4 -2.78 2.07 30.03
N THR A 5 -3.41 0.91 29.88
CA THR A 5 -4.68 0.84 29.15
C THR A 5 -5.40 -0.47 29.47
N THR A 6 -6.53 -0.32 30.13
CA THR A 6 -7.53 -1.36 30.29
C THR A 6 -8.07 -1.69 28.90
N ILE A 7 -7.81 -2.90 28.39
CA ILE A 7 -8.32 -3.36 27.11
C ILE A 7 -9.69 -4.04 27.34
N PRO A 8 -10.84 -3.47 26.92
CA PRO A 8 -12.04 -4.26 26.74
C PRO A 8 -12.00 -4.83 25.31
N VAL A 9 -11.34 -5.98 25.13
CA VAL A 9 -11.58 -6.81 23.94
C VAL A 9 -12.89 -7.55 24.18
N LEU A 10 -13.92 -7.26 23.37
CA LEU A 10 -14.90 -8.22 22.81
C LEU A 10 -16.15 -7.48 22.32
N PHE A 11 -16.21 -7.20 21.02
CA PHE A 11 -17.47 -7.05 20.32
C PHE A 11 -17.48 -8.02 19.12
N PHE A 12 -18.14 -9.17 19.31
CA PHE A 12 -18.52 -10.05 18.21
C PHE A 12 -19.88 -9.60 17.68
N LEU A 13 -19.90 -8.99 16.50
CA LEU A 13 -21.12 -8.90 15.70
C LEU A 13 -21.21 -10.15 14.82
N ALA A 14 -21.89 -11.16 15.35
CA ALA A 14 -22.27 -12.35 14.59
C ALA A 14 -23.43 -12.00 13.66
N LEU A 15 -23.12 -11.63 12.41
CA LEU A 15 -24.10 -11.70 11.31
C LEU A 15 -24.09 -13.13 10.77
N ALA A 16 -24.83 -14.02 11.44
CA ALA A 16 -25.14 -15.34 10.91
C ALA A 16 -26.30 -15.21 9.92
N ALA A 17 -26.01 -15.21 8.62
CA ALA A 17 -26.99 -15.57 7.60
C ALA A 17 -26.82 -17.06 7.29
N PRO A 18 -27.87 -17.90 7.37
CA PRO A 18 -27.80 -19.28 6.93
C PRO A 18 -27.84 -19.31 5.41
N ILE A 19 -26.76 -19.79 4.78
CA ILE A 19 -26.82 -20.23 3.38
C ILE A 19 -26.83 -21.76 3.40
N LEU A 20 -27.97 -22.31 2.96
CA LEU A 20 -28.14 -23.73 2.68
C LEU A 20 -27.19 -24.11 1.53
N ALA A 21 -26.23 -24.99 1.82
CA ALA A 21 -25.46 -25.66 0.79
C ALA A 21 -26.32 -26.76 0.16
N ALA A 22 -26.56 -26.65 -1.15
CA ALA A 22 -27.00 -27.77 -1.97
C ALA A 22 -25.84 -28.18 -2.87
N ASP A 23 -25.35 -29.40 -2.65
CA ASP A 23 -24.35 -30.07 -3.47
C ASP A 23 -24.98 -30.42 -4.84
N ALA A 24 -24.51 -29.80 -5.91
CA ALA A 24 -24.82 -30.21 -7.29
C ALA A 24 -23.70 -29.74 -8.22
N ALA A 25 -23.22 -30.66 -9.06
CA ALA A 25 -22.16 -30.45 -10.04
C ALA A 25 -22.26 -29.09 -10.77
N GLU A 26 -21.23 -28.25 -10.60
CA GLU A 26 -21.19 -26.86 -11.08
C GLU A 26 -21.33 -26.77 -12.61
N LYS A 27 -22.56 -26.56 -13.08
CA LYS A 27 -22.77 -25.76 -14.29
C LYS A 27 -22.37 -24.33 -13.92
N LYS A 28 -21.44 -23.72 -14.66
CA LYS A 28 -21.17 -22.28 -14.55
C LYS A 28 -22.52 -21.55 -14.64
N PRO A 29 -22.91 -20.78 -13.62
CA PRO A 29 -24.22 -20.14 -13.61
C PRO A 29 -24.37 -19.24 -14.83
N GLU A 30 -25.42 -19.47 -15.62
CA GLU A 30 -25.80 -18.64 -16.76
C GLU A 30 -26.45 -17.36 -16.22
N GLY A 31 -25.68 -16.42 -15.68
CA GLY A 31 -26.24 -15.23 -15.03
C GLY A 31 -25.24 -14.39 -14.25
N TRP A 32 -25.79 -13.54 -13.39
CA TRP A 32 -25.01 -12.79 -12.41
C TRP A 32 -24.68 -13.69 -11.22
N VAL A 33 -23.41 -13.67 -10.79
CA VAL A 33 -22.92 -14.27 -9.56
C VAL A 33 -22.65 -13.15 -8.58
N PHE A 34 -23.30 -13.22 -7.41
CA PHE A 34 -23.12 -12.24 -6.35
C PHE A 34 -22.22 -12.80 -5.27
N ASN A 35 -21.30 -11.98 -4.76
CA ASN A 35 -20.42 -12.33 -3.65
C ASN A 35 -20.29 -11.14 -2.70
N GLY A 36 -20.08 -11.42 -1.42
CA GLY A 36 -19.81 -10.45 -0.39
C GLY A 36 -18.48 -10.69 0.31
N SER A 37 -17.92 -9.62 0.87
CA SER A 37 -16.89 -9.74 1.88
C SER A 37 -17.02 -8.64 2.92
N VAL A 38 -16.57 -8.94 4.12
CA VAL A 38 -16.39 -7.97 5.19
C VAL A 38 -14.97 -8.08 5.72
N ARG A 39 -14.32 -6.94 5.91
CA ARG A 39 -13.13 -6.82 6.75
C ARG A 39 -13.46 -5.87 7.89
N ALA A 40 -13.12 -6.25 9.11
CA ALA A 40 -13.26 -5.42 10.29
C ALA A 40 -11.97 -5.46 11.10
N ARG A 41 -11.48 -4.32 11.57
CA ARG A 41 -10.20 -4.18 12.25
C ARG A 41 -10.31 -3.19 13.41
N ALA A 42 -9.83 -3.61 14.57
CA ALA A 42 -9.52 -2.69 15.67
C ALA A 42 -8.03 -2.36 15.62
N GLU A 43 -7.69 -1.08 15.64
CA GLU A 43 -6.33 -0.57 15.51
C GLU A 43 -5.97 0.28 16.72
N ALA A 44 -4.92 -0.11 17.43
CA ALA A 44 -4.35 0.64 18.53
C ALA A 44 -3.01 1.25 18.07
N TRP A 45 -2.90 2.56 18.21
CA TRP A 45 -1.75 3.35 17.84
C TRP A 45 -1.20 4.00 19.10
N ASP A 46 0.11 3.87 19.30
CA ASP A 46 0.91 4.59 20.29
C ASP A 46 2.00 5.27 19.47
N TRP A 47 1.72 6.47 18.98
CA TRP A 47 2.62 7.23 18.12
C TRP A 47 3.76 7.85 18.95
N PHE A 48 4.84 8.24 18.29
CA PHE A 48 5.96 8.96 18.92
C PHE A 48 5.45 10.13 19.79
N ASP A 49 5.96 10.24 21.01
CA ASP A 49 5.44 11.12 22.07
C ASP A 49 5.62 12.59 21.68
N THR A 50 4.51 13.31 21.72
CA THR A 50 4.43 14.71 21.30
C THR A 50 4.81 15.73 22.39
N ALA A 51 5.16 15.32 23.62
CA ALA A 51 5.12 16.20 24.79
C ALA A 51 6.19 17.33 24.91
N ALA A 52 5.67 18.55 25.05
CA ALA A 52 6.09 19.61 26.00
C ALA A 52 4.82 20.43 26.38
N PRO A 53 4.73 21.15 27.52
CA PRO A 53 3.44 21.58 28.08
C PRO A 53 2.72 22.56 27.14
N GLY A 54 1.73 22.06 26.40
CA GLY A 54 0.93 22.88 25.47
C GLY A 54 0.33 22.18 24.24
N ALA A 55 0.72 20.95 23.89
CA ALA A 55 0.12 20.30 22.70
C ALA A 55 -1.03 19.34 23.03
N GLY A 56 -0.91 18.48 24.05
CA GLY A 56 -2.00 17.61 24.52
C GLY A 56 -2.71 16.81 23.40
N LYS A 57 -1.97 16.48 22.33
CA LYS A 57 -2.51 15.79 21.16
C LYS A 57 -2.66 14.32 21.43
N GLU A 58 -3.62 13.70 20.76
CA GLU A 58 -3.88 12.27 20.89
C GLU A 58 -2.87 11.49 20.04
N ASP A 59 -1.75 11.10 20.66
CA ASP A 59 -0.74 10.18 20.10
C ASP A 59 -0.99 8.71 20.46
N ASP A 60 -1.67 8.43 21.57
CA ASP A 60 -2.23 7.12 21.93
C ASP A 60 -3.75 7.08 21.70
N TYR A 61 -4.21 6.22 20.80
CA TYR A 61 -5.62 6.03 20.54
C TYR A 61 -5.94 4.65 19.96
N THR A 62 -7.21 4.25 20.08
CA THR A 62 -7.75 3.07 19.40
C THR A 62 -8.97 3.43 18.60
N PHE A 63 -9.03 3.00 17.34
CA PHE A 63 -10.21 3.14 16.50
C PHE A 63 -10.59 1.81 15.85
N PHE A 64 -11.82 1.74 15.35
CA PHE A 64 -12.34 0.60 14.62
C PHE A 64 -12.64 1.00 13.19
N GLY A 65 -12.19 0.20 12.23
CA GLY A 65 -12.53 0.36 10.83
C GLY A 65 -13.13 -0.91 10.25
N SER A 66 -14.06 -0.76 9.33
CA SER A 66 -14.58 -1.88 8.55
C SER A 66 -14.84 -1.47 7.11
N ILE A 67 -14.85 -2.46 6.22
CA ILE A 67 -15.32 -2.31 4.85
C ILE A 67 -16.13 -3.54 4.47
N VAL A 68 -17.37 -3.31 4.04
CA VAL A 68 -18.21 -4.35 3.41
C VAL A 68 -18.14 -4.14 1.90
N ARG A 69 -17.83 -5.19 1.14
CA ARG A 69 -17.85 -5.16 -0.33
C ARG A 69 -18.92 -6.12 -0.83
N LEU A 70 -19.78 -5.66 -1.72
CA LEU A 70 -20.82 -6.45 -2.38
C LEU A 70 -20.59 -6.37 -3.87
N SER A 71 -20.39 -7.51 -4.50
CA SER A 71 -20.05 -7.60 -5.92
C SER A 71 -21.06 -8.45 -6.68
N GLY A 72 -21.35 -8.05 -7.91
CA GLY A 72 -22.01 -8.85 -8.93
C GLY A 72 -21.08 -8.99 -10.12
N THR A 73 -20.89 -10.22 -10.60
CA THR A 73 -20.13 -10.50 -11.82
C THR A 73 -20.95 -11.30 -12.82
N LYS A 74 -20.79 -11.03 -14.10
CA LYS A 74 -21.42 -11.81 -15.18
C LYS A 74 -20.39 -12.14 -16.24
N THR A 75 -20.08 -13.41 -16.39
CA THR A 75 -19.12 -13.91 -17.38
C THR A 75 -19.83 -14.33 -18.65
N GLY A 76 -19.33 -13.89 -19.80
CA GLY A 76 -19.88 -14.23 -21.11
C GLY A 76 -18.80 -14.63 -22.12
N PRO A 77 -19.19 -15.09 -23.33
CA PRO A 77 -18.24 -15.50 -24.36
C PRO A 77 -17.40 -14.33 -24.91
N ARG A 78 -17.96 -13.11 -24.92
CA ARG A 78 -17.29 -11.90 -25.43
C ARG A 78 -17.08 -10.81 -24.38
N HIS A 79 -17.83 -10.83 -23.29
CA HIS A 79 -17.83 -9.76 -22.30
C HIS A 79 -17.93 -10.34 -20.89
N ASP A 80 -17.12 -9.80 -19.99
CA ASP A 80 -17.28 -9.98 -18.55
C ASP A 80 -17.68 -8.65 -17.92
N TRP A 81 -18.68 -8.67 -17.06
CA TRP A 81 -19.17 -7.50 -16.34
C TRP A 81 -18.86 -7.63 -14.86
N THR A 82 -18.44 -6.52 -14.25
CA THR A 82 -18.24 -6.41 -12.80
C THR A 82 -18.92 -5.15 -12.32
N LEU A 83 -19.72 -5.27 -11.26
CA LEU A 83 -20.25 -4.18 -10.46
C LEU A 83 -19.95 -4.48 -9.00
N GLU A 84 -19.40 -3.51 -8.27
CA GLU A 84 -19.07 -3.67 -6.86
C GLU A 84 -19.33 -2.38 -6.09
N ALA A 85 -20.10 -2.50 -5.01
CA ALA A 85 -20.27 -1.47 -4.01
C ALA A 85 -19.38 -1.74 -2.80
N ALA A 86 -18.85 -0.70 -2.17
CA ALA A 86 -18.15 -0.78 -0.90
C ALA A 86 -18.78 0.16 0.13
N ILE A 87 -18.83 -0.28 1.38
CA ILE A 87 -19.39 0.47 2.51
C ILE A 87 -18.30 0.53 3.58
N PRO A 88 -17.38 1.49 3.51
CA PRO A 88 -16.41 1.75 4.56
C PRO A 88 -17.09 2.37 5.79
N THR A 89 -16.64 2.00 6.98
CA THR A 89 -17.07 2.59 8.26
C THR A 89 -15.85 2.80 9.16
N LEU A 90 -15.79 3.95 9.84
CA LEU A 90 -14.74 4.34 10.77
C LEU A 90 -15.37 4.76 12.09
N LEU A 91 -15.03 4.13 13.21
CA LEU A 91 -15.62 4.42 14.52
C LEU A 91 -14.52 4.70 15.54
N GLY A 92 -14.72 5.70 16.39
CA GLY A 92 -13.76 6.06 17.43
C GLY A 92 -12.44 6.61 16.88
N LEU A 93 -12.46 7.30 15.75
CA LEU A 93 -11.28 8.05 15.28
C LEU A 93 -10.87 9.09 16.34
N PRO A 94 -9.56 9.29 16.57
CA PRO A 94 -9.08 10.31 17.50
C PRO A 94 -9.64 11.69 17.11
N GLU A 95 -9.93 12.52 18.10
CA GLU A 95 -10.45 13.88 17.90
C GLU A 95 -9.32 14.86 17.58
N ASP A 96 -8.13 14.65 18.16
CA ASP A 96 -7.03 15.62 18.11
C ASP A 96 -5.65 14.97 17.85
N ALA A 97 -5.57 14.11 16.84
CA ALA A 97 -4.33 13.43 16.41
C ALA A 97 -3.59 14.16 15.26
N VAL A 98 -3.64 15.49 15.24
CA VAL A 98 -2.86 16.33 14.31
C VAL A 98 -2.08 17.37 15.10
N ALA A 99 -0.78 17.15 15.21
CA ALA A 99 0.15 18.04 15.88
C ALA A 99 0.66 19.15 14.93
N PRO A 100 0.99 20.34 15.47
CA PRO A 100 1.51 21.43 14.66
C PRO A 100 2.92 21.16 14.11
N GLY A 101 3.30 21.90 13.07
CA GLY A 101 4.67 21.89 12.53
C GLY A 101 5.06 20.54 11.93
N ALA A 102 6.29 20.11 12.22
CA ALA A 102 6.89 18.90 11.64
C ALA A 102 6.20 17.59 12.07
N GLN A 103 5.49 17.58 13.20
CA GLN A 103 4.84 16.38 13.71
C GLN A 103 3.62 15.98 12.86
N GLY A 104 2.77 16.94 12.50
CA GLY A 104 1.64 16.71 11.59
C GLY A 104 0.66 15.63 12.07
N GLN A 105 0.09 14.88 11.13
CA GLN A 105 -0.84 13.77 11.42
C GLN A 105 -0.11 12.64 12.17
N LEU A 106 -0.71 12.17 13.27
CA LEU A 106 -0.19 11.11 14.11
C LEU A 106 -0.91 9.81 13.76
N GLY A 107 -0.23 8.93 13.03
CA GLY A 107 -0.77 7.67 12.56
C GLY A 107 -1.95 7.78 11.58
N GLN A 108 -2.52 6.63 11.22
CA GLN A 108 -3.64 6.60 10.27
C GLN A 108 -4.93 7.17 10.85
N GLY A 109 -5.15 7.10 12.16
CA GLY A 109 -6.32 7.68 12.81
C GLY A 109 -6.40 9.20 12.60
N GLY A 110 -5.28 9.90 12.81
CA GLY A 110 -5.15 11.33 12.48
C GLY A 110 -5.33 11.62 11.00
N SER A 111 -4.82 10.74 10.12
CA SER A 111 -5.00 10.87 8.66
C SER A 111 -6.48 10.78 8.23
N TYR A 112 -7.23 9.79 8.75
CA TYR A 112 -8.67 9.69 8.52
C TYR A 112 -9.43 10.88 9.08
N ARG A 113 -9.12 11.32 10.31
CA ARG A 113 -9.79 12.47 10.92
C ARG A 113 -9.58 13.74 10.10
N ALA A 114 -8.35 13.97 9.63
CA ALA A 114 -8.02 15.14 8.82
C ALA A 114 -8.74 15.14 7.46
N ALA A 115 -8.91 13.98 6.82
CA ALA A 115 -9.58 13.86 5.53
C ALA A 115 -11.11 13.97 5.64
N ASN A 116 -11.72 13.44 6.71
CA ASN A 116 -13.18 13.24 6.78
C ASN A 116 -13.90 14.13 7.81
N GLY A 117 -13.16 14.80 8.70
CA GLY A 117 -13.73 15.53 9.82
C GLY A 117 -14.59 14.63 10.72
N GLY A 118 -15.91 14.81 10.70
CA GLY A 118 -16.87 14.02 11.48
C GLY A 118 -17.50 12.85 10.73
N GLN A 119 -17.25 12.72 9.42
CA GLN A 119 -17.84 11.65 8.60
C GLN A 119 -17.21 10.30 8.95
N ASN A 120 -18.06 9.30 9.11
CA ASN A 120 -17.68 7.99 9.65
C ASN A 120 -18.17 6.82 8.79
N LEU A 121 -18.93 7.07 7.73
CA LEU A 121 -19.48 6.07 6.84
C LEU A 121 -19.70 6.67 5.44
N SER A 122 -19.53 5.83 4.42
CA SER A 122 -19.89 6.19 3.04
C SER A 122 -20.38 4.96 2.27
N VAL A 123 -20.98 5.19 1.10
CA VAL A 123 -21.34 4.14 0.13
C VAL A 123 -20.68 4.48 -1.19
N LEU A 124 -19.87 3.55 -1.68
CA LEU A 124 -18.95 3.77 -2.77
C LEU A 124 -19.24 2.85 -3.94
N LEU A 125 -19.19 3.38 -5.15
CA LEU A 125 -19.01 2.59 -6.36
C LEU A 125 -17.55 2.20 -6.46
N LYS A 126 -17.20 1.01 -5.94
CA LYS A 126 -15.81 0.55 -5.88
C LYS A 126 -15.32 0.10 -7.26
N GLN A 127 -16.13 -0.67 -7.98
CA GLN A 127 -15.83 -1.10 -9.34
C GLN A 127 -17.08 -1.12 -10.21
N ALA A 128 -16.95 -0.73 -11.46
CA ALA A 128 -17.99 -0.79 -12.48
C ALA A 128 -17.31 -0.81 -13.84
N HIS A 129 -17.09 -2.01 -14.38
CA HIS A 129 -16.34 -2.15 -15.62
C HIS A 129 -16.83 -3.32 -16.47
N VAL A 130 -16.51 -3.23 -17.76
CA VAL A 130 -16.69 -4.32 -18.72
C VAL A 130 -15.33 -4.74 -19.27
N THR A 131 -15.08 -6.04 -19.35
CA THR A 131 -13.91 -6.63 -20.03
C THR A 131 -14.36 -7.29 -21.32
N MET A 132 -13.98 -6.71 -22.44
CA MET A 132 -14.18 -7.25 -23.78
C MET A 132 -13.07 -8.28 -24.10
N LYS A 133 -13.47 -9.48 -24.54
CA LYS A 133 -12.58 -10.57 -24.93
C LYS A 133 -12.39 -10.58 -26.44
N GLY A 134 -11.16 -10.33 -26.87
CA GLY A 134 -10.75 -10.42 -28.27
C GLY A 134 -10.19 -11.80 -28.63
N ARG A 135 -9.77 -11.93 -29.89
CA ARG A 135 -8.98 -13.09 -30.36
C ARG A 135 -7.54 -12.98 -29.87
N GLU A 136 -6.80 -14.10 -29.93
CA GLU A 136 -5.34 -14.13 -29.67
C GLU A 136 -4.94 -13.58 -28.29
N GLY A 137 -5.75 -13.86 -27.26
CA GLY A 137 -5.46 -13.45 -25.88
C GLY A 137 -5.69 -11.97 -25.59
N ARG A 138 -6.25 -11.19 -26.53
CA ARG A 138 -6.51 -9.76 -26.35
C ARG A 138 -7.67 -9.52 -25.38
N LYS A 139 -7.51 -8.60 -24.44
CA LYS A 139 -8.57 -8.14 -23.53
C LYS A 139 -8.56 -6.63 -23.43
N MET A 140 -9.74 -6.02 -23.33
CA MET A 140 -9.90 -4.59 -23.10
C MET A 140 -10.90 -4.39 -21.95
N LYS A 141 -10.43 -3.85 -20.83
CA LYS A 141 -11.22 -3.48 -19.66
C LYS A 141 -11.48 -1.98 -19.69
N VAL A 142 -12.72 -1.55 -19.54
CA VAL A 142 -13.11 -0.12 -19.53
C VAL A 142 -14.10 0.14 -18.40
N GLY A 143 -13.92 1.24 -17.69
CA GLY A 143 -14.76 1.70 -16.59
C GLY A 143 -13.95 2.00 -15.33
N ARG A 144 -14.58 1.81 -14.17
CA ARG A 144 -13.93 1.90 -12.85
C ARG A 144 -13.42 0.54 -12.40
N PHE A 145 -12.13 0.42 -12.13
CA PHE A 145 -11.50 -0.84 -11.72
C PHE A 145 -10.38 -0.63 -10.69
N GLU A 146 -10.05 -1.68 -9.96
CA GLU A 146 -8.81 -1.73 -9.19
C GLU A 146 -7.65 -2.18 -10.09
N PHE A 147 -6.51 -1.51 -9.97
CA PHE A 147 -5.27 -1.87 -10.66
C PHE A 147 -4.11 -1.82 -9.68
N VAL A 148 -3.22 -2.80 -9.82
CA VAL A 148 -2.00 -2.95 -9.03
C VAL A 148 -0.90 -3.33 -9.99
N ASP A 149 0.15 -2.51 -10.07
CA ASP A 149 1.31 -2.88 -10.87
C ASP A 149 1.98 -4.11 -10.26
N GLY A 150 2.47 -5.02 -11.09
CA GLY A 150 3.22 -6.22 -10.69
C GLY A 150 2.32 -7.43 -10.45
N LEU A 151 1.00 -7.22 -10.48
CA LEU A 151 -0.03 -8.25 -10.35
C LEU A 151 -0.88 -8.38 -11.63
N GLU A 152 -0.34 -7.98 -12.79
CA GLU A 152 -1.02 -8.12 -14.09
C GLU A 152 -1.30 -9.60 -14.40
N CYS A 153 -0.37 -10.48 -13.99
CA CYS A 153 -0.59 -11.92 -13.93
C CYS A 153 0.18 -12.58 -12.79
N LEU A 154 -0.36 -13.70 -12.33
CA LEU A 154 0.30 -14.64 -11.45
C LEU A 154 0.96 -15.77 -12.27
N THR A 155 2.02 -16.35 -11.72
CA THR A 155 2.79 -17.46 -12.29
C THR A 155 2.09 -18.81 -12.07
N GLY A 156 1.25 -18.89 -11.03
CA GLY A 156 0.65 -20.14 -10.56
C GLY A 156 1.62 -21.01 -9.76
N ASP A 157 2.80 -20.50 -9.43
CA ASP A 157 3.71 -21.05 -8.42
C ASP A 157 3.55 -20.29 -7.11
N ALA A 158 3.45 -21.01 -5.98
CA ALA A 158 3.13 -20.39 -4.70
C ALA A 158 4.23 -19.43 -4.20
N THR A 159 5.52 -19.76 -4.41
CA THR A 159 6.64 -18.93 -3.95
C THR A 159 6.74 -17.66 -4.79
N LEU A 160 6.73 -17.79 -6.12
CA LEU A 160 6.79 -16.64 -7.03
C LEU A 160 5.54 -15.74 -6.88
N ASP A 161 4.36 -16.33 -6.74
CA ASP A 161 3.13 -15.55 -6.52
C ASP A 161 3.12 -14.85 -5.15
N TRP A 162 3.78 -15.42 -4.14
CA TRP A 162 3.99 -14.74 -2.86
C TRP A 162 4.92 -13.54 -3.03
N LEU A 163 6.04 -13.69 -3.75
CA LEU A 163 6.95 -12.57 -4.06
C LEU A 163 6.22 -11.45 -4.81
N LYS A 164 5.44 -11.79 -5.84
CA LYS A 164 4.64 -10.81 -6.58
C LYS A 164 3.68 -10.04 -5.68
N LYS A 165 2.98 -10.71 -4.76
CA LYS A 165 1.96 -10.07 -3.89
C LYS A 165 2.57 -9.26 -2.75
N GLU A 166 3.62 -9.78 -2.14
CA GLU A 166 4.13 -9.25 -0.87
C GLU A 166 5.34 -8.34 -1.07
N ARG A 167 6.08 -8.49 -2.18
CA ARG A 167 7.38 -7.83 -2.39
C ARG A 167 7.46 -6.98 -3.64
N ILE A 168 6.63 -7.20 -4.67
CA ILE A 168 6.65 -6.40 -5.91
C ILE A 168 5.40 -5.54 -6.06
N GLY A 169 4.23 -6.16 -5.92
CA GLY A 169 2.96 -5.53 -6.20
C GLY A 169 2.75 -4.29 -5.35
N HIS A 170 2.12 -3.27 -5.90
CA HIS A 170 1.81 -2.00 -5.22
C HIS A 170 2.99 -1.04 -4.97
N ARG A 171 4.21 -1.32 -5.43
CA ARG A 171 5.37 -0.43 -5.21
C ARG A 171 5.17 0.96 -5.80
N LEU A 172 4.50 1.07 -6.94
CA LEU A 172 4.30 2.32 -7.67
C LEU A 172 2.83 2.64 -7.89
N ILE A 173 2.01 1.63 -8.21
CA ILE A 173 0.58 1.80 -8.43
C ILE A 173 -0.16 0.73 -7.62
N GLY A 174 -0.96 1.18 -6.67
CA GLY A 174 -1.76 0.31 -5.83
C GLY A 174 -3.03 0.98 -5.33
N THR A 175 -3.95 0.14 -4.85
CA THR A 175 -5.25 0.60 -4.34
C THR A 175 -5.18 1.15 -2.92
N PHE A 176 -4.04 1.02 -2.23
CA PHE A 176 -3.90 1.21 -0.79
C PHE A 176 -4.92 0.41 0.03
N GLY A 177 -5.12 -0.85 -0.37
CA GLY A 177 -6.15 -1.73 0.21
C GLY A 177 -6.01 -2.00 1.71
N PHE A 178 -4.88 -1.65 2.36
CA PHE A 178 -4.75 -1.70 3.82
C PHE A 178 -5.61 -0.65 4.55
N THR A 179 -5.86 0.50 3.91
CA THR A 179 -6.82 1.48 4.42
C THR A 179 -8.26 0.97 4.31
N HIS A 180 -9.18 1.56 5.06
CA HIS A 180 -10.59 1.18 5.10
C HIS A 180 -11.39 1.71 3.92
N VAL A 181 -10.79 2.54 3.07
CA VAL A 181 -11.44 3.04 1.86
C VAL A 181 -10.77 2.51 0.59
N GLY A 182 -9.43 2.63 0.53
CA GLY A 182 -8.64 2.38 -0.68
C GLY A 182 -9.05 3.29 -1.83
N ARG A 183 -8.48 3.08 -3.02
CA ARG A 183 -8.83 3.83 -4.24
C ARG A 183 -9.11 2.89 -5.40
N SER A 184 -9.77 3.41 -6.42
CA SER A 184 -10.00 2.75 -7.71
C SER A 184 -9.46 3.64 -8.83
N PHE A 185 -9.59 3.19 -10.07
CA PHE A 185 -9.13 3.90 -11.26
C PHE A 185 -10.22 3.93 -12.31
N ASP A 186 -10.48 5.13 -12.86
CA ASP A 186 -11.39 5.35 -13.97
C ASP A 186 -10.60 5.44 -15.27
N GLY A 187 -10.84 4.52 -16.20
CA GLY A 187 -10.14 4.52 -17.48
C GLY A 187 -10.24 3.22 -18.25
N ALA A 188 -9.12 2.81 -18.84
CA ALA A 188 -9.03 1.59 -19.62
C ALA A 188 -7.72 0.83 -19.42
N GLN A 189 -7.81 -0.49 -19.54
CA GLN A 189 -6.68 -1.42 -19.55
C GLN A 189 -6.79 -2.33 -20.78
N PHE A 190 -5.74 -2.37 -21.59
CA PHE A 190 -5.58 -3.32 -22.69
C PHE A 190 -4.51 -4.34 -22.34
N SER A 191 -4.71 -5.61 -22.70
CA SER A 191 -3.68 -6.63 -22.58
C SER A 191 -3.69 -7.65 -23.71
N ILE A 192 -2.53 -8.26 -23.96
CA ILE A 192 -2.33 -9.39 -24.87
C ILE A 192 -1.63 -10.51 -24.11
N ASP A 193 -2.37 -11.59 -23.86
CA ASP A 193 -1.91 -12.76 -23.11
C ASP A 193 -1.46 -13.88 -24.07
N ARG A 194 -0.16 -14.17 -24.12
CA ARG A 194 0.48 -15.23 -24.92
C ARG A 194 1.19 -16.22 -23.99
N PRO A 195 1.44 -17.48 -24.37
CA PRO A 195 1.95 -18.49 -23.43
C PRO A 195 3.16 -18.08 -22.56
N ASP A 196 4.09 -17.33 -23.13
CA ASP A 196 5.36 -16.90 -22.52
C ASP A 196 5.39 -15.41 -22.13
N THR A 197 4.40 -14.62 -22.57
CA THR A 197 4.44 -13.16 -22.46
C THR A 197 3.08 -12.56 -22.16
N LEU A 198 3.05 -11.51 -21.34
CA LEU A 198 1.88 -10.67 -21.13
C LEU A 198 2.26 -9.22 -21.39
N PHE A 199 1.65 -8.63 -22.41
CA PHE A 199 1.72 -7.18 -22.63
C PHE A 199 0.52 -6.50 -21.99
N THR A 200 0.74 -5.42 -21.23
CA THR A 200 -0.31 -4.62 -20.60
C THR A 200 -0.11 -3.14 -20.88
N VAL A 201 -1.21 -2.42 -21.11
CA VAL A 201 -1.27 -0.96 -21.17
C VAL A 201 -2.45 -0.49 -20.33
N VAL A 202 -2.26 0.54 -19.52
CA VAL A 202 -3.30 1.20 -18.72
C VAL A 202 -3.23 2.69 -18.95
N GLY A 203 -4.38 3.32 -19.14
CA GLY A 203 -4.56 4.77 -19.07
C GLY A 203 -5.75 5.06 -18.18
N ALA A 204 -5.53 5.73 -17.05
CA ALA A 204 -6.58 5.95 -16.06
C ALA A 204 -6.31 7.15 -15.16
N ARG A 205 -7.33 7.56 -14.42
CA ARG A 205 -7.25 8.52 -13.32
C ARG A 205 -7.59 7.83 -12.01
N PRO A 206 -6.87 8.10 -10.90
CA PRO A 206 -7.27 7.58 -9.60
C PRO A 206 -8.56 8.24 -9.14
N THR A 207 -9.38 7.51 -8.39
CA THR A 207 -10.45 8.10 -7.58
C THR A 207 -9.90 8.71 -6.32
N GLN A 208 -10.68 9.60 -5.69
CA GLN A 208 -10.53 9.88 -4.27
C GLN A 208 -10.62 8.57 -3.47
N GLY A 209 -10.11 8.56 -2.24
CA GLY A 209 -10.10 7.37 -1.40
C GLY A 209 -8.94 7.33 -0.43
N VAL A 210 -8.41 6.14 -0.18
CA VAL A 210 -7.35 5.86 0.80
C VAL A 210 -7.79 6.22 2.21
N PHE A 211 -7.71 7.49 2.58
CA PHE A 211 -8.23 8.04 3.82
C PHE A 211 -9.58 8.72 3.64
N ASP A 212 -9.86 9.28 2.47
CA ASP A 212 -11.07 10.06 2.18
C ASP A 212 -12.27 9.14 1.88
N LEU A 213 -13.37 9.31 2.62
CA LEU A 213 -14.63 8.58 2.46
C LEU A 213 -15.45 9.05 1.25
N ASP A 214 -15.11 10.18 0.62
CA ASP A 214 -15.75 10.69 -0.60
C ASP A 214 -15.11 10.12 -1.88
N ALA A 215 -14.87 8.81 -1.85
CA ALA A 215 -14.15 8.04 -2.88
C ALA A 215 -14.95 7.74 -4.17
N ASN A 216 -16.08 8.42 -4.39
CA ASN A 216 -16.88 8.25 -5.60
C ASN A 216 -16.38 9.09 -6.78
N GLU A 217 -15.66 10.18 -6.50
CA GLU A 217 -15.19 11.12 -7.51
C GLU A 217 -13.78 10.76 -7.99
N PRO A 218 -13.48 10.88 -9.30
CA PRO A 218 -12.11 10.87 -9.81
C PRO A 218 -11.30 12.08 -9.29
N ILE A 219 -9.97 11.96 -9.25
CA ILE A 219 -9.08 13.13 -9.11
C ILE A 219 -8.70 13.55 -10.54
N ASP A 220 -9.52 14.41 -11.14
CA ASP A 220 -9.49 14.68 -12.59
C ASP A 220 -8.15 15.24 -13.12
N ASP A 221 -7.43 15.95 -12.26
CA ASP A 221 -6.14 16.57 -12.53
C ASP A 221 -4.94 15.60 -12.38
N VAL A 222 -5.20 14.35 -12.01
CA VAL A 222 -4.17 13.30 -11.90
C VAL A 222 -4.35 12.27 -13.00
N ASN A 223 -3.34 12.13 -13.85
CA ASN A 223 -3.35 11.22 -14.99
C ASN A 223 -2.24 10.18 -14.87
N LEU A 224 -2.59 8.90 -15.07
CA LEU A 224 -1.67 7.77 -15.02
C LEU A 224 -1.70 7.02 -16.34
N GLN A 225 -0.51 6.79 -16.89
CA GLN A 225 -0.29 5.89 -18.03
C GLN A 225 0.76 4.86 -17.64
N TYR A 226 0.51 3.59 -17.94
CA TYR A 226 1.37 2.48 -17.57
C TYR A 226 1.46 1.49 -18.72
N THR A 227 2.65 0.95 -18.96
CA THR A 227 2.83 -0.19 -19.86
C THR A 227 3.83 -1.18 -19.31
N SER A 228 3.61 -2.46 -19.57
CA SER A 228 4.54 -3.51 -19.20
C SER A 228 4.56 -4.68 -20.16
N LEU A 229 5.69 -5.37 -20.14
CA LEU A 229 5.87 -6.68 -20.75
C LEU A 229 6.40 -7.62 -19.68
N THR A 230 5.58 -8.60 -19.30
CA THR A 230 5.96 -9.68 -18.39
C THR A 230 6.40 -10.89 -19.20
N PHE A 231 7.56 -11.44 -18.88
CA PHE A 231 8.12 -12.68 -19.40
C PHE A 231 7.89 -13.79 -18.37
N ARG A 232 7.26 -14.87 -18.82
CA ARG A 232 6.87 -16.02 -18.01
C ARG A 232 7.67 -17.24 -18.43
N ASP A 233 8.23 -17.92 -17.44
CA ASP A 233 8.85 -19.21 -17.62
C ASP A 233 7.82 -20.34 -17.61
N SER A 234 7.85 -21.22 -18.61
CA SER A 234 6.98 -22.39 -18.67
C SER A 234 7.24 -23.35 -17.51
N ASP A 235 8.49 -23.43 -17.04
CA ASP A 235 8.88 -24.27 -15.91
C ASP A 235 8.51 -23.65 -14.55
N LYS A 236 8.02 -22.40 -14.57
CA LYS A 236 7.64 -21.62 -13.39
C LYS A 236 8.76 -21.53 -12.35
N LEU A 237 10.01 -21.43 -12.84
CA LEU A 237 11.17 -21.21 -12.00
C LEU A 237 11.57 -19.74 -11.96
N GLN A 238 11.12 -18.92 -12.90
CA GLN A 238 11.39 -17.49 -12.93
C GLN A 238 10.25 -16.71 -13.58
N ASP A 239 10.20 -15.41 -13.27
CA ASP A 239 9.31 -14.43 -13.90
C ASP A 239 10.08 -13.11 -13.97
N GLY A 240 9.81 -12.30 -14.98
CA GLY A 240 10.42 -10.98 -15.06
C GLY A 240 9.52 -10.00 -15.78
N ARG A 241 9.61 -8.74 -15.41
CA ARG A 241 8.79 -7.66 -15.97
C ARG A 241 9.68 -6.48 -16.29
N ILE A 242 9.45 -5.87 -17.45
CA ILE A 242 9.90 -4.52 -17.74
C ILE A 242 8.67 -3.62 -17.86
N PHE A 243 8.76 -2.39 -17.40
CA PHE A 243 7.65 -1.46 -17.39
C PHE A 243 8.09 -0.02 -17.55
N ALA A 244 7.16 0.81 -18.02
CA ALA A 244 7.28 2.25 -18.04
C ALA A 244 5.95 2.89 -17.61
N MET A 245 6.01 4.05 -17.00
CA MET A 245 4.83 4.84 -16.66
C MET A 245 5.06 6.33 -16.78
N ARG A 246 3.97 7.06 -17.00
CA ARG A 246 3.89 8.51 -16.89
C ARG A 246 2.84 8.84 -15.82
N TYR A 247 3.23 9.65 -14.86
CA TYR A 247 2.36 10.26 -13.88
C TYR A 247 2.34 11.77 -14.10
N SER A 248 1.15 12.35 -14.12
CA SER A 248 0.96 13.80 -14.23
C SER A 248 0.01 14.24 -13.13
N ASP A 249 0.37 15.30 -12.42
CA ASP A 249 -0.44 15.92 -11.38
C ASP A 249 -0.52 17.42 -11.62
N GLU A 250 -1.65 17.86 -12.16
CA GLU A 250 -1.90 19.24 -12.56
C GLU A 250 -2.51 20.07 -11.41
N ARG A 251 -2.73 19.45 -10.24
CA ARG A 251 -3.28 20.16 -9.08
C ARG A 251 -2.25 21.17 -8.59
N ALA A 252 -2.65 22.43 -8.48
CA ALA A 252 -1.81 23.53 -8.01
C ALA A 252 -1.61 23.51 -6.47
N LEU A 253 -1.12 22.39 -5.93
CA LEU A 253 -0.99 22.13 -4.49
C LEU A 253 0.42 22.36 -3.96
N LEU A 254 0.54 22.43 -2.63
CA LEU A 254 1.84 22.47 -1.96
C LEU A 254 2.52 21.10 -2.09
N LYS A 255 3.63 21.05 -2.82
CA LYS A 255 4.44 19.84 -3.00
C LYS A 255 5.16 19.47 -1.70
N SER A 256 5.44 18.17 -1.54
CA SER A 256 6.21 17.64 -0.42
C SER A 256 7.63 17.40 -0.88
N ASP A 257 8.49 18.39 -0.67
CA ASP A 257 9.93 18.36 -0.95
C ASP A 257 10.70 19.21 0.07
N ASN A 258 12.03 19.10 0.11
CA ASN A 258 12.91 19.72 1.10
C ASN A 258 13.09 21.25 0.93
N ARG A 259 12.47 21.87 -0.08
CA ARG A 259 12.58 23.33 -0.28
C ARG A 259 11.90 24.13 0.83
N PRO A 260 12.39 25.36 1.10
CA PRO A 260 11.71 26.30 1.98
C PRO A 260 10.24 26.53 1.59
N LEU A 261 9.37 26.67 2.58
CA LEU A 261 7.91 26.83 2.36
C LEU A 261 7.58 27.97 1.39
N ALA A 262 8.31 29.09 1.43
CA ALA A 262 8.10 30.22 0.54
C ALA A 262 8.29 29.84 -0.94
N ALA A 263 9.30 29.03 -1.27
CA ALA A 263 9.55 28.56 -2.64
C ALA A 263 8.46 27.57 -3.09
N ARG A 264 8.09 26.61 -2.25
CA ARG A 264 7.02 25.65 -2.55
C ARG A 264 5.64 26.31 -2.71
N THR A 265 5.39 27.41 -1.99
CA THR A 265 4.10 28.11 -2.04
C THR A 265 3.85 28.83 -3.37
N ILE A 266 4.92 29.32 -4.02
CA ILE A 266 4.82 30.00 -5.31
C ILE A 266 4.90 29.04 -6.50
N ASP A 267 5.50 27.86 -6.31
CA ASP A 267 5.60 26.83 -7.35
C ASP A 267 4.26 26.08 -7.53
N ARG A 268 3.46 26.58 -8.47
CA ARG A 268 2.17 25.99 -8.88
C ARG A 268 2.27 25.20 -10.19
N THR A 269 3.49 24.95 -10.68
CA THR A 269 3.72 24.19 -11.89
C THR A 269 3.35 22.71 -11.66
N PRO A 270 2.76 22.01 -12.63
CA PRO A 270 2.43 20.59 -12.52
C PRO A 270 3.65 19.71 -12.19
N VAL A 271 3.39 18.53 -11.62
CA VAL A 271 4.38 17.46 -11.49
C VAL A 271 4.19 16.49 -12.66
N GLU A 272 5.25 16.21 -13.41
CA GLU A 272 5.24 15.24 -14.51
C GLU A 272 6.44 14.29 -14.39
N ILE A 273 6.17 13.02 -14.13
CA ILE A 273 7.20 12.02 -13.82
C ILE A 273 7.08 10.85 -14.78
N TYR A 274 8.19 10.53 -15.43
CA TYR A 274 8.38 9.34 -16.22
C TYR A 274 9.19 8.34 -15.40
N THR A 275 8.68 7.12 -15.24
CA THR A 275 9.39 6.04 -14.52
C THR A 275 9.63 4.88 -15.45
N PHE A 276 10.85 4.35 -15.45
CA PHE A 276 11.26 3.19 -16.20
C PHE A 276 11.82 2.16 -15.24
N GLY A 277 11.45 0.89 -15.37
CA GLY A 277 11.94 -0.11 -14.45
C GLY A 277 11.66 -1.54 -14.85
N GLY A 278 12.02 -2.43 -13.94
CA GLY A 278 11.76 -3.84 -14.08
C GLY A 278 11.95 -4.61 -12.80
N ASP A 279 11.51 -5.86 -12.84
CA ASP A 279 11.72 -6.84 -11.80
C ASP A 279 12.04 -8.20 -12.38
N TRP A 280 12.73 -8.99 -11.57
CA TRP A 280 13.07 -10.37 -11.86
C TRP A 280 13.02 -11.17 -10.57
N MET A 281 12.42 -12.35 -10.66
CA MET A 281 12.38 -13.31 -9.58
C MET A 281 12.77 -14.69 -10.06
N ARG A 282 13.37 -15.48 -9.18
CA ARG A 282 13.79 -16.84 -9.51
C ARG A 282 13.77 -17.75 -8.30
N LYS A 283 13.32 -18.99 -8.50
CA LYS A 283 13.59 -20.13 -7.62
C LYS A 283 14.84 -20.86 -8.07
N ALA A 284 15.70 -21.20 -7.13
CA ALA A 284 16.92 -21.95 -7.33
C ALA A 284 17.08 -23.00 -6.22
N GLY A 285 16.47 -24.17 -6.40
CA GLY A 285 16.35 -25.17 -5.35
C GLY A 285 15.48 -24.66 -4.21
N ASP A 286 16.01 -24.70 -2.98
CA ASP A 286 15.35 -24.17 -1.79
C ASP A 286 15.50 -22.65 -1.63
N PHE A 287 16.24 -22.00 -2.53
CA PHE A 287 16.39 -20.55 -2.55
C PHE A 287 15.38 -19.90 -3.48
N ASP A 288 15.04 -18.65 -3.17
CA ASP A 288 14.42 -17.73 -4.09
C ASP A 288 15.14 -16.37 -4.06
N LEU A 289 15.08 -15.68 -5.19
CA LEU A 289 15.75 -14.41 -5.43
C LEU A 289 14.73 -13.41 -5.97
N LEU A 290 14.90 -12.15 -5.60
CA LEU A 290 14.14 -11.04 -6.13
C LEU A 290 15.06 -9.84 -6.38
N ALA A 291 14.88 -9.21 -7.53
CA ALA A 291 15.44 -7.91 -7.84
C ALA A 291 14.33 -7.04 -8.45
N TRP A 292 14.23 -5.79 -8.00
CA TRP A 292 13.33 -4.77 -8.55
C TRP A 292 14.10 -3.46 -8.63
N GLY A 293 13.87 -2.67 -9.67
CA GLY A 293 14.58 -1.39 -9.83
C GLY A 293 13.87 -0.45 -10.76
N VAL A 294 14.01 0.85 -10.49
CA VAL A 294 13.41 1.94 -11.25
C VAL A 294 14.34 3.15 -11.33
N PHE A 295 14.18 3.89 -12.42
CA PHE A 295 14.73 5.20 -12.65
C PHE A 295 13.59 6.16 -13.03
N GLN A 296 13.66 7.39 -12.54
CA GLN A 296 12.69 8.45 -12.77
C GLN A 296 13.34 9.68 -13.37
N THR A 297 12.61 10.33 -14.26
CA THR A 297 12.96 11.63 -14.84
C THR A 297 11.71 12.48 -15.07
N GLY A 298 11.85 13.79 -15.23
CA GLY A 298 10.75 14.69 -15.58
C GLY A 298 10.85 16.01 -14.84
N ASP A 299 9.71 16.52 -14.39
CA ASP A 299 9.58 17.83 -13.74
C ASP A 299 8.85 17.68 -12.40
N TRP A 300 9.49 18.15 -11.33
CA TRP A 300 8.85 18.31 -10.02
C TRP A 300 8.45 19.77 -9.83
N GLY A 301 7.36 20.17 -10.48
CA GLY A 301 6.97 21.57 -10.54
C GLY A 301 7.98 22.36 -11.37
N SER A 302 8.66 23.30 -10.73
CA SER A 302 9.69 24.12 -11.39
C SER A 302 11.10 23.50 -11.35
N LEU A 303 11.26 22.28 -10.84
CA LEU A 303 12.55 21.61 -10.68
C LEU A 303 12.72 20.49 -11.70
N GLU A 304 13.93 20.29 -12.18
CA GLU A 304 14.29 19.10 -12.96
C GLU A 304 14.33 17.88 -12.03
N HIS A 305 13.66 16.79 -12.42
CA HIS A 305 13.60 15.58 -11.61
C HIS A 305 14.49 14.47 -12.19
N GLU A 306 15.30 13.85 -11.33
CA GLU A 306 16.04 12.62 -11.61
C GLU A 306 16.17 11.79 -10.34
N ALA A 307 15.68 10.56 -10.32
CA ALA A 307 15.68 9.75 -9.10
C ALA A 307 15.73 8.25 -9.40
N TRP A 308 16.01 7.44 -8.39
CA TRP A 308 16.07 5.98 -8.53
C TRP A 308 15.64 5.25 -7.26
N ALA A 309 15.22 4.00 -7.42
CA ALA A 309 15.05 3.07 -6.31
C ALA A 309 15.33 1.65 -6.76
N PHE A 310 15.75 0.80 -5.82
CA PHE A 310 15.91 -0.62 -6.06
C PHE A 310 15.62 -1.45 -4.82
N ASP A 311 15.44 -2.74 -5.03
CA ASP A 311 15.31 -3.74 -4.00
C ASP A 311 15.94 -5.06 -4.46
N ALA A 312 16.64 -5.70 -3.54
CA ALA A 312 17.28 -6.99 -3.76
C ALA A 312 17.06 -7.89 -2.55
N GLU A 313 16.58 -9.11 -2.79
CA GLU A 313 16.25 -10.06 -1.73
C GLU A 313 16.72 -11.47 -2.04
N VAL A 314 16.99 -12.21 -0.97
CA VAL A 314 17.21 -13.65 -1.00
C VAL A 314 16.37 -14.32 0.08
N GLY A 315 15.73 -15.41 -0.28
CA GLY A 315 15.01 -16.29 0.63
C GLY A 315 15.52 -17.71 0.58
N HIS A 316 15.38 -18.43 1.69
CA HIS A 316 15.71 -19.85 1.82
C HIS A 316 14.61 -20.60 2.59
N HIS A 317 14.06 -21.63 1.94
CA HIS A 317 13.11 -22.57 2.54
C HIS A 317 13.87 -23.71 3.24
N PHE A 318 13.59 -23.93 4.51
CA PHE A 318 14.21 -25.05 5.26
C PHE A 318 13.38 -26.35 5.19
N GLY A 319 12.14 -26.27 4.69
CA GLY A 319 11.21 -27.41 4.65
C GLY A 319 10.82 -27.92 6.05
N GLY A 320 10.31 -29.16 6.12
CA GLY A 320 9.95 -29.81 7.39
C GLY A 320 8.61 -29.37 7.99
N LYS A 321 8.40 -29.67 9.29
CA LYS A 321 7.08 -29.67 9.96
C LYS A 321 6.41 -28.30 10.10
N HIS A 322 7.16 -27.20 9.96
CA HIS A 322 6.67 -25.82 10.03
C HIS A 322 7.04 -24.97 8.81
N ASP A 323 7.74 -25.57 7.84
CA ASP A 323 8.16 -24.92 6.59
C ASP A 323 8.72 -23.51 6.81
N PRO A 324 9.80 -23.36 7.62
CA PRO A 324 10.38 -22.04 7.88
C PRO A 324 11.00 -21.49 6.60
N TRP A 325 10.74 -20.22 6.34
CA TRP A 325 11.28 -19.45 5.23
C TRP A 325 11.98 -18.22 5.79
N LEU A 326 13.30 -18.22 5.74
CA LEU A 326 14.11 -17.08 6.15
C LEU A 326 14.43 -16.24 4.93
N ARG A 327 14.30 -14.92 5.06
CA ARG A 327 14.62 -13.96 4.01
C ARG A 327 15.44 -12.81 4.58
N ALA A 328 16.26 -12.23 3.72
CA ALA A 328 16.88 -10.94 3.95
C ALA A 328 16.82 -10.13 2.65
N GLY A 329 16.75 -8.82 2.79
CA GLY A 329 16.79 -7.94 1.64
C GLY A 329 17.27 -6.55 1.99
N TYR A 330 17.55 -5.80 0.94
CA TYR A 330 17.94 -4.41 1.01
C TYR A 330 17.16 -3.61 -0.03
N THR A 331 16.36 -2.67 0.45
CA THR A 331 15.63 -1.70 -0.38
C THR A 331 16.30 -0.34 -0.21
N ALA A 332 16.53 0.39 -1.30
CA ALA A 332 17.06 1.75 -1.27
C ALA A 332 16.36 2.66 -2.28
N SER A 333 16.24 3.94 -1.94
CA SER A 333 15.63 4.97 -2.78
C SER A 333 16.37 6.29 -2.60
N SER A 334 16.57 7.02 -3.69
CA SER A 334 17.31 8.29 -3.66
C SER A 334 16.57 9.36 -2.86
N GLY A 335 17.35 10.27 -2.27
CA GLY A 335 16.90 11.49 -1.61
C GLY A 335 17.51 12.71 -2.27
N ASP A 336 16.92 13.88 -2.03
CA ASP A 336 17.40 15.16 -2.54
C ASP A 336 18.60 15.67 -1.73
N THR A 337 19.75 15.80 -2.40
CA THR A 337 20.99 16.23 -1.75
C THR A 337 21.02 17.74 -1.47
N SER A 338 20.18 18.55 -2.12
CA SER A 338 20.22 20.00 -2.05
C SER A 338 18.92 20.67 -2.49
N ALA A 339 18.23 21.30 -1.53
CA ALA A 339 17.02 22.10 -1.78
C ALA A 339 17.22 23.38 -2.65
N ALA A 340 18.44 23.67 -3.12
CA ALA A 340 18.81 24.99 -3.66
C ALA A 340 19.46 24.97 -5.06
N ASP A 341 19.55 23.81 -5.71
CA ASP A 341 20.27 23.68 -6.98
C ASP A 341 19.38 23.53 -8.23
N GLY A 342 18.06 23.59 -8.04
CA GLY A 342 17.08 23.50 -9.13
C GLY A 342 16.73 22.08 -9.54
N ARG A 343 17.23 21.06 -8.84
CA ARG A 343 16.88 19.64 -9.05
C ARG A 343 16.00 19.12 -7.92
N HIS A 344 15.31 18.01 -8.20
CA HIS A 344 14.59 17.19 -7.23
C HIS A 344 15.02 15.74 -7.40
N GLU A 345 15.81 15.24 -6.44
CA GLU A 345 16.45 13.91 -6.55
C GLU A 345 15.79 12.84 -5.65
N THR A 346 14.75 13.22 -4.90
CA THR A 346 13.95 12.28 -4.09
C THR A 346 13.13 11.36 -4.99
N PHE A 347 13.31 10.06 -4.85
CA PHE A 347 12.47 9.08 -5.53
C PHE A 347 10.99 9.21 -5.11
N PHE A 348 10.09 9.21 -6.09
CA PHE A 348 8.67 9.44 -5.93
C PHE A 348 7.85 8.16 -6.19
N GLN A 349 7.18 7.64 -5.17
CA GLN A 349 6.43 6.38 -5.29
C GLN A 349 5.10 6.45 -6.04
N VAL A 350 4.66 7.64 -6.46
CA VAL A 350 3.45 7.83 -7.26
C VAL A 350 2.16 7.53 -6.46
N LEU A 351 1.58 6.33 -6.58
CA LEU A 351 0.31 5.94 -5.93
C LEU A 351 0.44 4.57 -5.25
N PRO A 352 1.37 4.38 -4.31
CA PRO A 352 1.74 3.06 -3.80
C PRO A 352 0.72 2.52 -2.79
N THR A 353 0.93 1.27 -2.37
CA THR A 353 0.45 0.75 -1.09
C THR A 353 1.65 0.44 -0.19
N PRO A 354 1.88 1.20 0.90
CA PRO A 354 3.11 1.05 1.68
C PRO A 354 3.36 -0.31 2.31
N ARG A 355 2.30 -1.09 2.54
CA ARG A 355 2.31 -2.33 3.33
C ARG A 355 3.38 -3.37 2.94
N ILE A 356 3.84 -3.37 1.69
CA ILE A 356 4.85 -4.31 1.18
C ILE A 356 6.28 -4.03 1.66
N TYR A 357 6.59 -2.79 2.06
CA TYR A 357 7.87 -2.39 2.65
C TYR A 357 7.68 -1.80 4.06
N ALA A 358 6.67 -0.96 4.26
CA ALA A 358 6.35 -0.33 5.54
C ALA A 358 5.10 -0.96 6.16
N ARG A 359 5.28 -2.10 6.82
CA ARG A 359 4.20 -2.80 7.52
C ARG A 359 3.62 -2.00 8.67
N PHE A 360 4.48 -1.31 9.42
CA PHE A 360 4.11 -0.20 10.30
C PHE A 360 4.24 1.08 9.46
N PRO A 361 3.13 1.70 9.01
CA PRO A 361 3.19 2.70 7.94
C PRO A 361 3.47 4.10 8.49
N PHE A 362 4.66 4.28 9.07
CA PHE A 362 5.19 5.58 9.46
C PHE A 362 6.19 6.14 8.45
N TYR A 363 6.54 5.39 7.40
CA TYR A 363 7.46 5.82 6.35
C TYR A 363 7.07 5.29 4.97
N ASN A 364 7.64 5.90 3.93
CA ASN A 364 7.58 5.47 2.53
C ASN A 364 8.97 5.13 2.01
N MET A 365 9.05 4.38 0.91
CA MET A 365 10.32 4.16 0.19
C MET A 365 10.61 5.40 -0.67
N MET A 366 10.95 6.51 -0.01
CA MET A 366 11.32 7.80 -0.59
C MET A 366 12.39 8.39 0.32
N ASN A 367 13.61 8.63 -0.19
CA ASN A 367 14.76 8.97 0.64
C ASN A 367 14.99 7.96 1.78
N THR A 368 15.04 6.66 1.47
CA THR A 368 15.10 5.60 2.50
C THR A 368 16.00 4.46 2.07
N GLN A 369 16.74 3.91 3.03
CA GLN A 369 17.46 2.65 2.98
C GLN A 369 16.88 1.72 4.07
N ASP A 370 16.54 0.48 3.69
CA ASP A 370 15.97 -0.53 4.59
C ASP A 370 16.74 -1.83 4.43
N LEU A 371 17.52 -2.18 5.44
CA LEU A 371 18.08 -3.52 5.60
C LEU A 371 17.17 -4.32 6.53
N TYR A 372 16.64 -5.43 6.02
CA TYR A 372 15.69 -6.22 6.81
C TYR A 372 15.97 -7.72 6.75
N ALA A 373 15.48 -8.40 7.80
CA ALA A 373 15.40 -9.85 7.88
C ALA A 373 13.97 -10.27 8.25
N GLN A 374 13.48 -11.33 7.61
CA GLN A 374 12.12 -11.81 7.79
C GLN A 374 12.12 -13.34 7.97
N LEU A 375 11.34 -13.81 8.93
CA LEU A 375 11.04 -15.22 9.13
C LEU A 375 9.54 -15.45 8.93
N LEU A 376 9.19 -16.27 7.95
CA LEU A 376 7.85 -16.84 7.83
C LEU A 376 7.85 -18.30 8.25
N PHE A 377 6.79 -18.74 8.90
CA PHE A 377 6.63 -20.15 9.25
C PHE A 377 5.16 -20.49 9.49
N LYS A 378 4.85 -21.79 9.52
CA LYS A 378 3.50 -22.32 9.72
C LYS A 378 3.43 -23.10 11.03
N PRO A 379 3.09 -22.47 12.17
CA PRO A 379 2.89 -23.18 13.43
C PRO A 379 1.92 -24.37 13.33
N SER A 380 0.90 -24.25 12.48
CA SER A 380 -0.07 -25.30 12.16
C SER A 380 -0.54 -25.18 10.72
N LYS A 381 -1.33 -26.16 10.22
CA LYS A 381 -1.94 -26.07 8.88
C LYS A 381 -2.93 -24.90 8.71
N LYS A 382 -3.41 -24.33 9.83
CA LYS A 382 -4.35 -23.20 9.86
C LYS A 382 -3.68 -21.89 10.25
N THR A 383 -2.41 -21.91 10.63
CA THR A 383 -1.72 -20.75 11.21
C THR A 383 -0.48 -20.42 10.39
N GLY A 384 -0.44 -19.20 9.86
CA GLY A 384 0.79 -18.57 9.37
C GLY A 384 1.33 -17.61 10.42
N ALA A 385 2.64 -17.52 10.52
CA ALA A 385 3.32 -16.58 11.38
C ALA A 385 4.42 -15.86 10.59
N ARG A 386 4.61 -14.59 10.92
CA ARG A 386 5.67 -13.75 10.36
C ARG A 386 6.33 -12.93 11.45
N ILE A 387 7.65 -12.78 11.39
CA ILE A 387 8.43 -11.86 12.19
C ILE A 387 9.39 -11.13 11.26
N GLU A 388 9.49 -9.81 11.38
CA GLU A 388 10.37 -8.97 10.58
C GLU A 388 11.16 -8.02 11.48
N TYR A 389 12.42 -7.79 11.14
CA TYR A 389 13.26 -6.76 11.74
C TYR A 389 13.86 -5.89 10.64
N HIS A 390 13.73 -4.58 10.80
CA HIS A 390 14.21 -3.57 9.85
C HIS A 390 15.17 -2.61 10.54
N VAL A 391 16.23 -2.24 9.81
CA VAL A 391 17.13 -1.14 10.13
C VAL A 391 16.91 -0.08 9.06
N LEU A 392 16.32 1.05 9.46
CA LEU A 392 15.90 2.12 8.56
C LEU A 392 16.79 3.35 8.73
N ASP A 393 17.35 3.79 7.62
CA ASP A 393 18.05 5.05 7.47
C ASP A 393 17.40 5.88 6.34
N LEU A 394 17.52 7.21 6.42
CA LEU A 394 17.32 8.07 5.27
C LEU A 394 18.54 7.95 4.34
N ALA A 395 18.32 8.05 3.03
CA ALA A 395 19.43 8.04 2.08
C ALA A 395 20.25 9.32 2.18
N GLU A 396 19.57 10.46 2.37
CA GLU A 396 20.15 11.79 2.47
C GLU A 396 19.56 12.54 3.66
N SER A 397 20.44 13.11 4.48
CA SER A 397 20.03 13.94 5.62
C SER A 397 19.63 15.36 5.23
N ALA A 398 19.88 15.80 4.00
CA ALA A 398 19.41 17.09 3.50
C ALA A 398 17.92 17.06 3.07
N ASP A 399 17.36 15.86 2.95
CA ASP A 399 15.98 15.64 2.50
C ASP A 399 15.06 15.27 3.69
N LEU A 400 13.83 14.88 3.40
CA LEU A 400 12.79 14.62 4.37
C LEU A 400 12.60 13.13 4.64
N TRP A 401 12.02 12.84 5.80
CA TRP A 401 11.33 11.59 6.09
C TRP A 401 9.89 11.68 5.56
N TYR A 402 9.58 10.85 4.57
CA TYR A 402 8.28 10.86 3.89
C TYR A 402 7.35 9.77 4.38
N LEU A 403 6.04 10.06 4.39
CA LEU A 403 4.98 9.09 4.61
C LEU A 403 3.69 9.48 3.86
N GLY A 404 2.92 8.50 3.40
CA GLY A 404 1.67 8.72 2.69
C GLY A 404 1.36 7.65 1.65
N GLY A 405 0.45 7.99 0.73
CA GLY A 405 -0.04 7.08 -0.30
C GLY A 405 -0.16 7.71 -1.67
N GLY A 406 0.34 8.93 -1.87
CA GLY A 406 0.07 9.69 -3.09
C GLY A 406 -1.35 10.21 -3.16
N ALA A 407 -1.72 10.79 -4.30
CA ALA A 407 -2.98 11.50 -4.49
C ALA A 407 -4.20 10.67 -4.07
N PHE A 408 -4.97 11.18 -3.11
CA PHE A 408 -6.14 10.49 -2.56
C PHE A 408 -7.37 11.40 -2.35
N GLN A 409 -7.20 12.71 -2.47
CA GLN A 409 -8.25 13.73 -2.45
C GLN A 409 -7.78 14.93 -3.29
N ARG A 410 -8.62 15.95 -3.51
CA ARG A 410 -8.26 17.08 -4.39
C ARG A 410 -7.42 18.18 -3.71
N GLU A 411 -7.47 18.26 -2.38
CA GLU A 411 -6.98 19.42 -1.61
C GLU A 411 -5.55 19.25 -1.10
N THR A 412 -5.03 18.01 -1.06
CA THR A 412 -3.70 17.71 -0.51
C THR A 412 -2.89 16.85 -1.47
N PHE A 413 -1.56 17.01 -1.40
CA PHE A 413 -0.64 16.36 -2.33
C PHE A 413 -0.67 14.83 -2.18
N GLY A 414 -0.85 14.32 -0.95
CA GLY A 414 -0.93 12.88 -0.66
C GLY A 414 0.30 12.26 0.00
N TYR A 415 1.32 13.10 0.26
CA TYR A 415 2.49 12.76 1.05
C TYR A 415 2.75 13.84 2.10
N ALA A 416 3.09 13.44 3.31
CA ALA A 416 3.70 14.30 4.31
C ALA A 416 5.22 14.13 4.25
N GLY A 417 5.94 15.24 4.45
CA GLY A 417 7.40 15.25 4.55
C GLY A 417 7.81 15.90 5.87
N ARG A 418 8.71 15.25 6.60
CA ARG A 418 9.20 15.67 7.90
C ARG A 418 10.70 15.94 7.84
N PRO A 419 11.20 17.07 8.37
CA PRO A 419 12.63 17.38 8.30
C PRO A 419 13.46 16.33 9.03
N SER A 420 14.56 15.92 8.42
CA SER A 420 15.51 14.93 8.97
C SER A 420 16.22 15.38 10.25
N GLY A 421 16.27 16.69 10.51
CA GLY A 421 17.12 17.29 11.54
C GLY A 421 18.63 17.20 11.24
N GLY A 422 19.01 16.89 9.99
CA GLY A 422 20.42 16.65 9.61
C GLY A 422 20.94 15.26 9.96
N SER A 423 20.07 14.36 10.41
CA SER A 423 20.38 12.94 10.68
C SER A 423 19.83 12.04 9.57
N THR A 424 20.45 10.87 9.39
CA THR A 424 19.91 9.78 8.57
C THR A 424 19.25 8.68 9.39
N GLU A 425 19.62 8.50 10.66
CA GLU A 425 19.13 7.39 11.48
C GLU A 425 17.62 7.52 11.74
N LEU A 426 16.81 6.75 11.03
CA LEU A 426 15.35 6.85 11.07
C LEU A 426 14.77 6.00 12.21
N ALA A 427 14.90 4.68 12.14
CA ALA A 427 14.38 3.79 13.17
C ALA A 427 14.87 2.34 13.01
N ASN A 428 14.84 1.58 14.10
CA ASN A 428 14.80 0.12 14.03
C ASN A 428 13.36 -0.35 14.25
N VAL A 429 12.86 -1.31 13.47
CA VAL A 429 11.47 -1.78 13.58
C VAL A 429 11.45 -3.28 13.79
N LEU A 430 10.73 -3.74 14.80
CA LEU A 430 10.38 -5.15 14.98
C LEU A 430 8.87 -5.30 14.81
N ASP A 431 8.43 -6.12 13.85
CA ASP A 431 7.02 -6.48 13.71
C ASP A 431 6.78 -7.98 13.63
N ALA A 432 5.58 -8.38 14.02
CA ALA A 432 5.12 -9.75 13.96
C ALA A 432 3.64 -9.82 13.59
N ALA A 433 3.28 -10.89 12.88
CA ALA A 433 1.89 -11.20 12.55
C ALA A 433 1.57 -12.68 12.74
N LEU A 434 0.31 -12.93 13.07
CA LEU A 434 -0.29 -14.26 13.11
C LEU A 434 -1.57 -14.24 12.28
N ASP A 435 -1.63 -15.09 11.26
CA ASP A 435 -2.80 -15.31 10.43
C ASP A 435 -3.40 -16.67 10.77
N PHE A 436 -4.64 -16.69 11.25
CA PHE A 436 -5.38 -17.88 11.63
C PHE A 436 -6.62 -18.08 10.75
N LYS A 437 -6.57 -19.13 9.94
CA LYS A 437 -7.70 -19.61 9.14
C LYS A 437 -8.71 -20.33 10.04
N TRP A 438 -9.72 -19.59 10.50
CA TRP A 438 -10.79 -20.12 11.35
C TRP A 438 -11.58 -21.21 10.59
N ASP A 439 -12.10 -20.85 9.41
CA ASP A 439 -12.81 -21.72 8.48
C ASP A 439 -12.44 -21.43 7.02
N ALA A 440 -13.21 -21.94 6.05
CA ALA A 440 -12.91 -21.75 4.63
C ALA A 440 -12.99 -20.28 4.18
N ASP A 441 -13.85 -19.49 4.84
CA ASP A 441 -14.25 -18.15 4.41
C ASP A 441 -13.79 -17.06 5.38
N THR A 442 -13.31 -17.44 6.57
CA THR A 442 -12.96 -16.52 7.68
C THR A 442 -11.49 -16.64 8.07
N ASN A 443 -10.80 -15.51 8.05
CA ASN A 443 -9.44 -15.36 8.55
C ASN A 443 -9.39 -14.36 9.70
N LEU A 444 -8.59 -14.66 10.72
CA LEU A 444 -8.25 -13.76 11.80
C LEU A 444 -6.77 -13.38 11.69
N THR A 445 -6.46 -12.10 11.77
CA THR A 445 -5.08 -11.60 11.74
C THR A 445 -4.80 -10.80 13.00
N LEU A 446 -3.71 -11.13 13.68
CA LEU A 446 -3.13 -10.31 14.74
C LEU A 446 -1.81 -9.74 14.24
N TYR A 447 -1.56 -8.47 14.53
CA TYR A 447 -0.32 -7.79 14.16
C TYR A 447 0.13 -6.88 15.28
N ALA A 448 1.44 -6.86 15.52
CA ALA A 448 2.07 -5.94 16.45
C ALA A 448 3.40 -5.47 15.86
N ALA A 449 3.72 -4.19 16.03
CA ALA A 449 5.00 -3.60 15.68
C ALA A 449 5.46 -2.62 16.74
N ARG A 450 6.78 -2.50 16.88
CA ARG A 450 7.44 -1.44 17.63
C ARG A 450 8.54 -0.83 16.78
N ALA A 451 8.52 0.48 16.64
CA ALA A 451 9.60 1.27 16.08
C ALA A 451 10.38 1.90 17.23
N PHE A 452 11.69 1.77 17.18
CA PHE A 452 12.64 2.45 18.05
C PHE A 452 13.27 3.57 17.23
N GLY A 453 12.87 4.80 17.48
CA GLY A 453 13.29 5.96 16.70
C GLY A 453 14.79 6.21 16.81
N GLY A 454 15.39 6.56 15.68
CA GLY A 454 16.75 7.10 15.63
C GLY A 454 16.73 8.62 15.75
N ASN A 455 17.92 9.21 15.58
CA ASN A 455 18.14 10.65 15.74
C ASN A 455 17.22 11.53 14.88
N THR A 456 16.77 11.06 13.71
CA THR A 456 15.79 11.77 12.88
C THR A 456 14.42 11.88 13.56
N VAL A 457 13.96 10.82 14.22
CA VAL A 457 12.70 10.81 14.98
C VAL A 457 12.85 11.64 16.25
N THR A 458 13.94 11.46 17.01
CA THR A 458 14.20 12.20 18.24
C THR A 458 14.23 13.71 18.02
N ALA A 459 14.71 14.19 16.87
CA ALA A 459 14.71 15.60 16.51
C ALA A 459 13.29 16.20 16.41
N ILE A 460 12.27 15.38 16.15
CA ILE A 460 10.87 15.77 16.03
C ILE A 460 10.07 15.42 17.30
N TYR A 461 10.45 14.35 17.99
CA TYR A 461 9.76 13.76 19.14
C TYR A 461 10.73 13.57 20.32
N PRO A 462 11.24 14.65 20.94
CA PRO A 462 12.25 14.55 21.99
C PRO A 462 11.72 14.01 23.32
N ALA A 463 10.40 13.92 23.50
CA ALA A 463 9.77 13.37 24.70
C ALA A 463 9.75 11.83 24.72
N GLY A 464 9.73 11.22 23.54
CA GLY A 464 9.66 9.78 23.34
C GLY A 464 9.66 9.45 21.86
N ASP A 465 10.72 8.80 21.41
CA ASP A 465 10.99 8.45 20.02
C ASP A 465 10.67 6.98 19.69
N ASP A 466 10.03 6.27 20.61
CA ASP A 466 9.45 4.95 20.34
C ASP A 466 8.00 5.09 19.89
N ALA A 467 7.55 4.20 19.01
CA ALA A 467 6.14 4.07 18.64
C ALA A 467 5.72 2.60 18.55
N SER A 468 4.46 2.31 18.81
CA SER A 468 3.87 0.98 18.67
C SER A 468 2.60 1.01 17.83
N TYR A 469 2.38 -0.06 17.07
CA TYR A 469 1.16 -0.26 16.30
C TYR A 469 0.66 -1.69 16.47
N PHE A 470 -0.59 -1.83 16.87
CA PHE A 470 -1.26 -3.12 17.02
C PHE A 470 -2.58 -3.13 16.28
N TYR A 471 -2.92 -4.28 15.68
CA TYR A 471 -4.28 -4.49 15.23
C TYR A 471 -4.73 -5.95 15.36
N ALA A 472 -6.05 -6.10 15.50
CA ALA A 472 -6.76 -7.35 15.32
C ALA A 472 -7.77 -7.19 14.20
N GLU A 473 -7.70 -8.06 13.19
CA GLU A 473 -8.54 -8.00 11.98
C GLU A 473 -9.27 -9.32 11.76
N VAL A 474 -10.53 -9.25 11.35
CA VAL A 474 -11.29 -10.36 10.79
C VAL A 474 -11.64 -10.06 9.35
N THR A 475 -11.42 -11.01 8.47
CA THR A 475 -11.93 -10.98 7.09
C THR A 475 -12.83 -12.19 6.87
N ARG A 476 -14.04 -11.96 6.34
CA ARG A 476 -14.99 -13.02 5.98
C ARG A 476 -15.55 -12.81 4.58
N LYS A 477 -15.63 -13.89 3.79
CA LYS A 477 -16.33 -13.94 2.49
C LYS A 477 -17.69 -14.63 2.66
N PHE A 478 -18.67 -14.29 1.84
CA PHE A 478 -20.00 -14.90 1.87
C PHE A 478 -20.76 -14.75 0.54
#